data_AF-A0A9D8K7M6-F1
#
_entry.id   AF-A0A9D8K7M6-F1
#
_cell.length_a   1.000
_cell.length_b   1.000
_cell.length_c   1.000
_cell.angle_alpha   90.00
_cell.angle_beta   90.00
_cell.angle_gamma   90.00
#
_symmetry.space_group_name_H-M   'P 1'
#
loop_
_entity.id
_entity.type
_entity.pdbx_description
1 polymer ?
#
loop_
_entity_poly.entity_id
_entity_poly.type
_entity_poly.pdbx_seq_one_letter_code
_entity_poly.pdbx_strand_id
1 'polypeptide(L)'
;LPRLVGEKKAKELIFTCDRISAKEAYERGLVNKVVPPDKLKETVLEVIAKIVSKSPVIMKLAKLAINRSLEVPLSMGMQNEGEFFGFCFSTQDQKEGAKAFLEKRAPKYTGK
;
A
#
# COMPACT_ATOMS: atom_id res chain seq x y z
N LEU A 1 -15.66 -0.16 -4.57
CA LEU A 1 -15.70 -1.08 -5.72
C LEU A 1 -15.31 -0.41 -7.05
N PRO A 2 -15.98 0.64 -7.57
CA PRO A 2 -15.67 1.20 -8.89
C PRO A 2 -14.25 1.76 -9.03
N ARG A 3 -13.67 2.32 -7.95
CA ARG A 3 -12.27 2.76 -7.91
C ARG A 3 -11.25 1.61 -8.03
N LEU A 4 -11.65 0.36 -7.77
CA LEU A 4 -10.77 -0.81 -7.83
C LEU A 4 -10.93 -1.58 -9.14
N VAL A 5 -12.17 -1.87 -9.53
CA VAL A 5 -12.49 -2.75 -10.68
C VAL A 5 -13.03 -2.01 -11.91
N GLY A 6 -13.11 -0.68 -11.85
CA GLY A 6 -13.73 0.17 -12.87
C GLY A 6 -15.26 0.27 -12.76
N GLU A 7 -15.82 1.35 -13.30
CA GLU A 7 -17.25 1.66 -13.20
C GLU A 7 -18.16 0.58 -13.81
N LYS A 8 -17.86 0.17 -15.05
CA LYS A 8 -18.68 -0.80 -15.79
C LYS A 8 -18.81 -2.11 -15.03
N LYS A 9 -17.68 -2.65 -14.55
CA LYS A 9 -17.68 -3.94 -13.86
C LYS A 9 -18.25 -3.86 -12.45
N ALA A 10 -18.07 -2.73 -11.77
CA ALA A 10 -18.72 -2.49 -10.49
C ALA A 10 -20.25 -2.50 -10.63
N LYS A 11 -20.81 -1.86 -11.67
CA LYS A 11 -22.26 -1.87 -11.93
C LYS A 11 -22.77 -3.30 -12.18
N GLU A 12 -22.10 -4.05 -13.05
CA GLU A 12 -22.47 -5.44 -13.34
C GLU A 12 -22.51 -6.30 -12.06
N LEU A 13 -21.46 -6.26 -11.24
CA LEU A 13 -21.40 -7.02 -9.98
C LEU A 13 -22.47 -6.61 -8.97
N ILE A 14 -22.73 -5.31 -8.84
CA ILE A 14 -23.71 -4.78 -7.88
C ILE A 14 -25.14 -5.09 -8.32
N PHE A 15 -25.44 -5.03 -9.62
CA PHE A 15 -26.80 -5.24 -10.11
C PHE A 15 -27.18 -6.71 -10.23
N THR A 16 -26.23 -7.58 -10.58
CA THR A 16 -26.46 -9.03 -10.69
C THR A 16 -26.33 -9.76 -9.36
N CYS A 17 -25.54 -9.21 -8.42
CA CYS A 17 -25.11 -9.91 -7.21
C CYS A 17 -24.40 -11.25 -7.49
N ASP A 18 -23.85 -11.41 -8.69
CA ASP A 18 -23.20 -12.65 -9.09
C ASP A 18 -21.95 -12.93 -8.25
N ARG A 19 -21.74 -14.21 -7.95
CA ARG A 19 -20.52 -14.67 -7.28
C ARG A 19 -19.40 -14.76 -8.30
N ILE A 20 -18.22 -14.26 -7.90
CA ILE A 20 -17.00 -14.38 -8.68
C ILE A 20 -16.02 -15.34 -8.02
N SER A 21 -15.24 -16.02 -8.85
CA SER A 21 -14.12 -16.82 -8.37
C SER A 21 -12.97 -15.94 -7.86
N ALA A 22 -12.09 -16.52 -7.04
CA ALA A 22 -10.88 -15.82 -6.57
C ALA A 22 -9.99 -15.37 -7.74
N LYS A 23 -9.88 -16.18 -8.79
CA LYS A 23 -9.10 -15.86 -10.00
C LYS A 23 -9.65 -14.62 -10.69
N GLU A 24 -10.96 -14.54 -10.91
CA GLU A 24 -11.60 -13.36 -11.51
C GLU A 24 -11.43 -12.12 -10.63
N ALA A 25 -11.52 -12.26 -9.30
CA ALA A 25 -11.28 -11.15 -8.38
C ALA A 25 -9.86 -10.60 -8.54
N TYR A 26 -8.86 -11.46 -8.76
CA TYR A 26 -7.48 -11.05 -9.01
C TYR A 26 -7.31 -10.36 -10.35
N GLU A 27 -7.83 -10.94 -11.43
CA GLU A 27 -7.77 -10.36 -12.79
C GLU A 27 -8.44 -8.98 -12.86
N ARG A 28 -9.47 -8.76 -12.05
CA ARG A 28 -10.20 -7.48 -11.97
C ARG A 28 -9.56 -6.46 -11.01
N GLY A 29 -8.47 -6.82 -10.31
CA GLY A 29 -7.80 -5.96 -9.33
C GLY A 29 -8.56 -5.78 -8.01
N LEU A 30 -9.53 -6.66 -7.70
CA LEU A 30 -10.25 -6.64 -6.43
C LEU A 30 -9.41 -7.20 -5.28
N VAL A 31 -8.52 -8.16 -5.57
CA VAL A 31 -7.59 -8.74 -4.61
C VAL A 31 -6.16 -8.71 -5.15
N ASN A 32 -5.17 -8.59 -4.27
CA ASN A 32 -3.77 -8.43 -4.67
C ASN A 32 -3.04 -9.75 -4.99
N LYS A 33 -3.53 -10.89 -4.49
CA LYS A 33 -2.92 -12.21 -4.70
C LYS A 33 -3.94 -13.32 -4.43
N VAL A 34 -3.83 -14.42 -5.18
CA VAL A 34 -4.60 -15.66 -4.98
C VAL A 34 -3.62 -16.80 -4.78
N VAL A 35 -3.86 -17.63 -3.76
CA VAL A 35 -3.00 -18.77 -3.40
C VAL A 35 -3.88 -19.96 -2.97
N PRO A 36 -3.36 -21.19 -2.99
CA PRO A 36 -4.03 -22.34 -2.38
C PRO A 36 -4.41 -22.06 -0.91
N PRO A 37 -5.56 -22.58 -0.41
CA PRO A 37 -6.03 -22.29 0.94
C PRO A 37 -5.02 -22.62 2.06
N ASP A 38 -4.30 -23.72 1.92
CA ASP A 38 -3.25 -24.18 2.83
C ASP A 38 -2.02 -23.26 2.86
N LYS A 39 -1.81 -22.48 1.79
CA LYS A 39 -0.72 -21.50 1.65
C LYS A 39 -1.08 -20.08 2.06
N LEU A 40 -2.35 -19.83 2.41
CA LEU A 40 -2.83 -18.48 2.74
C LEU A 40 -2.06 -17.87 3.91
N LYS A 41 -1.95 -18.61 5.02
CA LYS A 41 -1.29 -18.11 6.25
C LYS A 41 0.18 -17.82 6.03
N GLU A 42 0.91 -18.73 5.39
CA GLU A 42 2.32 -18.58 5.03
C GLU A 42 2.53 -17.32 4.19
N THR A 43 1.75 -17.17 3.11
CA THR A 43 1.83 -16.02 2.21
C THR A 43 1.54 -14.69 2.91
N VAL A 44 0.55 -14.66 3.81
CA VAL A 44 0.23 -13.46 4.59
C VAL A 44 1.39 -13.07 5.51
N LEU A 45 2.00 -14.03 6.19
CA LEU A 45 3.13 -13.79 7.08
C LEU A 45 4.36 -13.28 6.33
N GLU A 46 4.64 -13.78 5.13
CA GLU A 46 5.71 -13.26 4.27
C GLU A 46 5.50 -11.78 3.91
N VAL A 47 4.26 -11.38 3.59
CA VAL A 47 3.93 -9.99 3.28
C VAL A 47 4.07 -9.12 4.52
N ILE A 48 3.57 -9.59 5.66
CA ILE A 48 3.69 -8.88 6.94
C ILE A 48 5.18 -8.69 7.29
N ALA A 49 6.01 -9.72 7.17
CA ALA A 49 7.45 -9.63 7.45
C ALA A 49 8.12 -8.52 6.63
N LYS A 50 7.75 -8.40 5.35
CA LYS A 50 8.25 -7.31 4.48
C LYS A 50 7.80 -5.94 4.98
N ILE A 51 6.54 -5.79 5.40
CA ILE A 51 5.97 -4.51 5.86
C ILE A 51 6.57 -4.09 7.21
N VAL A 52 6.62 -4.99 8.19
CA VAL A 52 7.12 -4.68 9.55
C VAL A 52 8.63 -4.40 9.57
N SER A 53 9.37 -4.83 8.54
CA SER A 53 10.78 -4.45 8.35
C SER A 53 10.99 -2.99 7.91
N LYS A 54 9.91 -2.25 7.61
CA LYS A 54 9.96 -0.85 7.17
C LYS A 54 9.66 0.11 8.33
N SER A 55 10.01 1.38 8.16
CA SER A 55 9.71 2.41 9.14
C SER A 55 8.19 2.58 9.34
N PRO A 56 7.69 2.43 10.58
CA PRO A 56 6.26 2.61 10.85
C PRO A 56 5.76 4.03 10.54
N VAL A 57 6.56 5.06 10.85
CA VAL A 57 6.19 6.45 10.61
C VAL A 57 6.15 6.77 9.12
N ILE A 58 7.12 6.27 8.34
CA ILE A 58 7.13 6.46 6.88
C ILE A 58 5.98 5.69 6.23
N MET A 59 5.70 4.46 6.65
CA MET A 59 4.55 3.69 6.14
C MET A 59 3.22 4.40 6.41
N LYS A 60 3.07 5.05 7.57
CA LYS A 60 1.90 5.87 7.89
C LYS A 60 1.77 7.07 6.95
N LEU A 61 2.86 7.82 6.75
CA LEU A 61 2.87 8.98 5.85
C LEU A 61 2.56 8.57 4.40
N ALA A 62 3.18 7.49 3.90
CA ALA A 62 2.93 6.97 2.56
C ALA A 62 1.45 6.57 2.37
N LYS A 63 0.85 5.87 3.34
CA LYS A 63 -0.57 5.50 3.28
C LYS A 63 -1.49 6.72 3.28
N LEU A 64 -1.16 7.75 4.06
CA LEU A 64 -1.92 9.01 4.08
C LEU A 64 -1.81 9.74 2.74
N ALA A 65 -0.61 9.81 2.16
CA ALA A 65 -0.38 10.43 0.85
C ALA A 65 -1.21 9.77 -0.24
N ILE A 66 -1.14 8.44 -0.36
CA ILE A 66 -1.90 7.66 -1.36
C ILE A 66 -3.41 7.84 -1.16
N ASN A 67 -3.89 7.67 0.08
CA ASN A 67 -5.33 7.76 0.32
C ASN A 67 -5.88 9.16 0.03
N ARG A 68 -5.09 10.21 0.31
CA ARG A 68 -5.51 11.59 0.07
C ARG A 68 -5.41 11.96 -1.41
N SER A 69 -4.38 11.49 -2.12
CA SER A 69 -4.22 11.78 -3.56
C SER A 69 -5.34 11.19 -4.40
N LEU A 70 -5.96 10.09 -3.97
CA LEU A 70 -7.12 9.47 -4.62
C LEU A 70 -8.43 10.28 -4.52
N GLU A 71 -8.50 11.29 -3.64
CA GLU A 71 -9.72 12.07 -3.37
C GLU A 71 -9.63 13.52 -3.88
N VAL A 72 -8.55 13.89 -4.56
CA VAL A 72 -8.29 15.25 -5.04
C VAL A 72 -7.87 15.25 -6.52
N PRO A 73 -7.93 16.39 -7.22
CA PRO A 73 -7.34 16.50 -8.56
C PRO A 73 -5.85 16.15 -8.56
N LEU A 74 -5.36 15.60 -9.67
CA LEU A 74 -3.97 15.11 -9.80
C LEU A 74 -2.93 16.14 -9.34
N SER A 75 -3.08 17.42 -9.73
CA SER A 75 -2.17 18.49 -9.33
C SER A 75 -2.07 18.67 -7.82
N MET A 76 -3.21 18.65 -7.13
CA MET A 76 -3.28 18.70 -5.66
C MET A 76 -2.74 17.41 -5.04
N GLY A 77 -2.96 16.26 -5.68
CA GLY A 77 -2.42 14.97 -5.26
C GLY A 77 -0.89 14.99 -5.25
N MET A 78 -0.28 15.45 -6.34
CA MET A 78 1.18 15.61 -6.46
C MET A 78 1.74 16.59 -5.43
N GLN A 79 1.04 17.70 -5.16
CA GLN A 79 1.44 18.64 -4.11
C GLN A 79 1.41 17.98 -2.72
N ASN A 80 0.33 17.29 -2.38
CA ASN A 80 0.20 16.56 -1.10
C ASN A 80 1.32 15.51 -0.96
N GLU A 81 1.62 14.76 -2.01
CA GLU A 81 2.72 13.78 -2.01
C GLU A 81 4.07 14.44 -1.73
N GLY A 82 4.34 15.61 -2.33
CA GLY A 82 5.54 16.39 -2.05
C GLY A 82 5.64 16.84 -0.59
N GLU A 83 4.53 17.31 -0.01
CA GLU A 83 4.47 17.70 1.41
C GLU A 83 4.73 16.53 2.36
N PHE A 84 4.04 15.39 2.14
CA PHE A 84 4.26 14.18 2.94
C PHE A 84 5.68 13.64 2.79
N PHE A 85 6.25 13.72 1.58
CA PHE A 85 7.64 13.36 1.33
C PHE A 85 8.59 14.29 2.10
N GLY A 86 8.32 15.60 2.13
CA GLY A 86 9.05 16.55 2.97
C GLY A 86 8.99 16.20 4.45
N PHE A 87 7.82 15.80 4.97
CA PHE A 87 7.68 15.36 6.37
C PHE A 87 8.49 14.11 6.70
N CYS A 88 8.77 13.23 5.73
CA CYS A 88 9.66 12.10 5.98
C CYS A 88 11.04 12.55 6.50
N PHE A 89 11.60 13.66 6.00
CA PHE A 89 12.92 14.16 6.39
C PHE A 89 12.98 14.74 7.81
N SER A 90 11.84 15.02 8.44
CA SER A 90 11.81 15.43 9.85
C SER A 90 11.88 14.23 10.81
N THR A 91 11.68 13.01 10.31
CA THR A 91 11.69 11.78 11.13
C THR A 91 13.11 11.28 11.42
N GLN A 92 13.28 10.57 12.53
CA GLN A 92 14.53 9.88 12.87
C GLN A 92 14.75 8.67 11.96
N ASP A 93 13.68 7.95 11.64
CA ASP A 93 13.72 6.76 10.79
C ASP A 93 14.22 7.07 9.37
N GLN A 94 13.90 8.23 8.82
CA GLN A 94 14.46 8.64 7.52
C GLN A 94 15.97 8.83 7.60
N LYS A 95 16.47 9.48 8.66
CA LYS A 95 17.91 9.71 8.87
C LYS A 95 18.66 8.39 9.08
N GLU A 96 18.10 7.50 9.89
CA GLU A 96 18.63 6.14 10.11
C GLU A 96 18.59 5.31 8.82
N GLY A 97 17.52 5.39 8.04
CA GLY A 97 17.42 4.71 6.75
C GLY A 97 18.50 5.16 5.76
N ALA A 98 18.71 6.47 5.64
CA ALA A 98 19.76 7.03 4.79
C ALA A 98 21.16 6.60 5.28
N LYS A 99 21.41 6.69 6.60
CA LYS A 99 22.68 6.27 7.21
C LYS A 99 22.95 4.78 7.00
N ALA A 100 21.98 3.92 7.28
CA ALA A 100 22.10 2.47 7.13
C ALA A 100 22.37 2.07 5.67
N PHE A 101 21.76 2.78 4.71
CA PHE A 101 22.02 2.58 3.29
C PHE A 101 23.47 2.90 2.92
N LEU A 102 23.99 4.06 3.35
CA LEU A 102 25.38 4.45 3.12
C LEU A 102 26.38 3.49 3.79
N GLU A 103 26.04 3.00 4.98
CA GLU A 103 26.82 2.04 5.76
C GLU A 103 26.61 0.58 5.31
N LYS A 104 25.77 0.32 4.29
CA LYS A 104 25.44 -1.02 3.76
C LYS A 104 24.99 -2.02 4.83
N ARG A 105 24.23 -1.55 5.82
CA ARG A 105 23.68 -2.37 6.90
C ARG A 105 22.16 -2.31 6.93
N ALA A 106 21.54 -3.23 7.68
CA ALA A 106 20.11 -3.15 7.95
C ALA A 106 19.78 -1.92 8.83
N PRO A 107 18.74 -1.15 8.49
CA PRO A 107 18.27 -0.03 9.31
C PRO A 107 17.55 -0.52 10.57
N LYS A 108 17.64 0.26 11.65
CA LYS A 108 16.92 0.02 12.90
C LYS A 108 15.86 1.11 13.11
N TYR A 109 14.66 0.86 12.61
CA TYR A 109 13.55 1.80 12.73
C TYR A 109 12.93 1.80 14.13
N THR A 110 12.61 2.99 14.63
CA THR A 110 11.99 3.22 15.94
C THR A 110 10.59 3.83 15.83
N GLY A 111 10.15 4.20 14.62
CA GLY A 111 8.85 4.82 14.39
C GLY A 111 8.79 6.28 14.79
N LYS A 112 9.93 6.98 14.80
CA LYS A 112 10.08 8.38 15.19
C LYS A 112 10.69 9.21 14.07
#